data_AF-A0ABD4Z5W5-F1
#
_entry.id   AF-A0ABD4Z5W5-F1
#
_cell.length_a   1.000
_cell.length_b   1.000
_cell.length_c   1.000
_cell.angle_alpha   90.00
_cell.angle_beta   90.00
_cell.angle_gamma   90.00
#
_symmetry.space_group_name_H-M   'P 1'
#
loop_
_entity.id
_entity.type
_entity.pdbx_description
1 polymer ?
#
loop_
_entity_poly.entity_id
_entity_poly.type
_entity_poly.pdbx_seq_one_letter_code
_entity_poly.pdbx_strand_id
1 'polypeptide(L)' 'MAIEQHRYFLTMLIWALILEIFVIAYYLSQQRFDFTVQFTSILMIITIIGIYAIIHRIRKEIREGYV' A
#
# COMPACT_ATOMS: atom_id res chain seq x y z
N MET A 1 -9.90 -1.26 -20.13
CA MET A 1 -10.48 -1.77 -18.86
C MET A 1 -9.43 -2.08 -17.80
N ALA A 2 -8.32 -2.78 -18.09
CA ALA A 2 -7.30 -3.12 -17.08
C ALA A 2 -6.62 -1.91 -16.40
N ILE A 3 -6.28 -0.86 -17.17
CA ILE A 3 -5.63 0.35 -16.65
C ILE A 3 -6.52 1.09 -15.63
N GLU A 4 -7.83 1.16 -15.86
CA GLU A 4 -8.77 1.78 -14.91
C GLU A 4 -8.88 0.95 -13.63
N GLN A 5 -8.98 -0.39 -13.73
CA GLN A 5 -8.95 -1.28 -12.56
C GLN A 5 -7.65 -1.13 -11.77
N HIS A 6 -6.49 -1.02 -12.44
CA HIS A 6 -5.22 -0.78 -11.77
C HIS A 6 -5.20 0.55 -11.02
N ARG A 7 -5.80 1.60 -11.58
CA ARG A 7 -5.97 2.89 -10.90
C ARG A 7 -6.81 2.77 -9.62
N TYR A 8 -7.97 2.12 -9.68
CA TYR A 8 -8.83 1.94 -8.50
C TYR A 8 -8.13 1.13 -7.39
N PHE A 9 -7.46 0.03 -7.75
CA PHE A 9 -6.68 -0.75 -6.80
C PHE A 9 -5.54 0.05 -6.17
N LEU A 10 -4.83 0.85 -6.98
CA LEU A 10 -3.76 1.70 -6.48
C LEU A 10 -4.30 2.76 -5.51
N THR A 11 -5.41 3.41 -5.86
CA THR A 11 -6.06 4.40 -4.98
C THR A 11 -6.50 3.76 -3.67
N MET A 12 -7.11 2.58 -3.72
CA MET A 12 -7.51 1.83 -2.51
C MET A 12 -6.30 1.47 -1.64
N LEU A 13 -5.21 0.98 -2.24
CA LEU A 13 -3.97 0.65 -1.53
C LEU A 13 -3.29 1.88 -0.92
N ILE A 14 -3.30 3.03 -1.61
CA ILE A 14 -2.80 4.29 -1.07
C ILE A 14 -3.62 4.73 0.15
N TRP A 15 -4.95 4.63 0.08
CA TRP A 15 -5.81 4.92 1.23
C TRP A 15 -5.58 3.94 2.39
N ALA A 16 -5.38 2.65 2.10
CA ALA A 16 -5.04 1.65 3.12
C ALA A 16 -3.71 2.00 3.80
N LEU A 17 -2.69 2.39 3.03
CA LEU A 17 -1.38 2.80 3.55
C LEU A 17 -1.50 4.02 4.48
N ILE A 18 -2.31 5.02 4.08
CA ILE A 18 -2.55 6.21 4.90
C ILE A 18 -3.20 5.82 6.24
N LEU A 19 -4.19 4.94 6.22
CA LEU A 19 -4.85 4.44 7.43
C LEU A 19 -3.86 3.67 8.32
N GLU A 20 -3.02 2.81 7.75
CA GLU A 20 -1.98 2.08 8.49
C GLU A 20 -1.01 3.04 9.20
N ILE A 21 -0.59 4.13 8.54
CA ILE A 21 0.27 5.15 9.14
C ILE A 21 -0.43 5.80 10.34
N PHE A 22 -1.72 6.17 10.22
CA PHE A 22 -2.48 6.73 11.34
C PHE A 22 -2.62 5.77 12.51
N VAL A 23 -2.88 4.49 12.23
CA VAL A 23 -3.00 3.44 13.26
C VAL A 23 -1.66 3.27 13.99
N ILE A 24 -0.55 3.17 13.27
CA ILE A 24 0.79 3.07 13.85
C ILE A 24 1.10 4.31 14.69
N ALA A 25 0.85 5.51 14.17
CA ALA A 25 1.09 6.77 14.89
C ALA A 25 0.26 6.86 16.19
N TYR A 26 -1.00 6.41 16.15
CA TYR A 26 -1.87 6.36 17.34
C TYR A 26 -1.32 5.41 18.41
N TYR A 27 -0.92 4.20 18.03
CA TYR A 27 -0.37 3.23 18.99
C TYR A 27 1.00 3.66 19.54
N LEU A 28 1.86 4.26 18.71
CA LEU A 28 3.12 4.86 19.15
C LEU A 28 2.89 5.98 20.17
N SER A 29 1.89 6.84 19.93
CA SER A 29 1.53 7.91 20.88
C SER A 29 1.08 7.38 22.24
N GLN A 30 0.53 6.16 22.30
CA GLN A 30 0.13 5.53 23.55
C GLN A 30 1.24 4.68 24.19
N GLN A 31 2.43 4.60 23.58
CA GLN A 31 3.52 3.71 23.99
C GLN A 31 3.10 2.24 24.15
N ARG A 32 2.03 1.82 23.47
CA ARG A 32 1.52 0.45 23.49
C ARG A 32 2.13 -0.34 22.34
N PHE A 33 3.19 -1.08 22.64
CA PHE A 33 3.87 -1.96 21.68
C PHE A 33 3.27 -3.37 21.65
N ASP A 34 1.95 -3.45 21.55
CA ASP A 34 1.23 -4.72 21.49
C ASP A 34 1.45 -5.43 20.16
N PHE A 35 1.09 -6.72 20.12
CA PHE A 35 1.12 -7.54 18.90
C PHE A 35 0.41 -6.86 17.70
N THR A 36 -0.63 -6.06 17.97
CA THR A 36 -1.34 -5.27 16.95
C THR A 36 -0.42 -4.32 16.19
N VAL A 37 0.55 -3.68 16.84
CA VAL A 37 1.49 -2.75 16.19
C VAL A 37 2.45 -3.52 15.29
N GLN A 38 2.93 -4.66 15.75
CA GLN A 38 3.81 -5.54 14.96
C GLN A 38 3.07 -6.04 13.72
N PHE A 39 1.83 -6.52 13.88
CA PHE A 39 0.99 -6.97 12.78
C PHE A 39 0.67 -5.85 11.78
N THR A 40 0.31 -4.66 12.28
CA THR A 40 0.05 -3.48 11.43
C THR A 40 1.30 -3.06 10.67
N SER A 41 2.48 -3.15 11.29
CA SER A 41 3.76 -2.84 10.63
C SER A 41 4.09 -3.84 9.52
N ILE A 42 3.80 -5.13 9.73
CA ILE A 42 3.95 -6.16 8.69
C ILE A 42 2.97 -5.91 7.54
N LEU A 43 1.70 -5.63 7.86
CA LEU A 43 0.69 -5.26 6.86
C LEU A 43 1.15 -4.08 6.03
N MET A 44 1.68 -3.03 6.67
CA MET A 44 2.23 -1.87 5.99
C MET A 44 3.33 -2.21 4.99
N ILE A 45 4.25 -3.12 5.36
CA ILE A 45 5.29 -3.59 4.44
C ILE A 45 4.67 -4.32 3.23
N ILE A 46 3.67 -5.17 3.46
CA ILE A 46 2.96 -5.89 2.40
C ILE A 46 2.22 -4.90 1.48
N THR A 47 1.55 -3.90 2.05
CA THR A 47 0.84 -2.84 1.32
C THR A 47 1.81 -2.05 0.44
N ILE A 48 2.99 -1.66 0.96
CA ILE A 48 4.05 -0.99 0.18
C ILE A 48 4.52 -1.87 -0.98
N ILE A 49 4.79 -3.15 -0.74
CA ILE A 49 5.21 -4.10 -1.79
C ILE A 49 4.11 -4.24 -2.86
N GLY A 50 2.84 -4.32 -2.46
CA GLY A 50 1.71 -4.38 -3.37
C GLY A 50 1.62 -3.14 -4.27
N ILE A 51 1.73 -1.95 -3.68
CA ILE A 51 1.78 -0.68 -4.42
C ILE A 51 2.96 -0.68 -5.39
N TYR A 52 4.15 -1.06 -4.92
CA TYR A 52 5.36 -1.10 -5.74
C TYR A 52 5.21 -2.06 -6.94
N ALA A 53 4.68 -3.26 -6.70
CA ALA A 53 4.46 -4.27 -7.75
C ALA A 53 3.48 -3.78 -8.82
N ILE A 54 2.39 -3.12 -8.42
CA ILE A 54 1.41 -2.54 -9.35
C ILE A 54 2.06 -1.40 -10.15
N ILE A 55 2.77 -0.47 -9.51
CA ILE A 55 3.46 0.62 -10.20
C ILE A 55 4.50 0.07 -11.18
N HIS A 56 5.28 -0.93 -10.75
CA HIS A 56 6.28 -1.56 -11.60
C HIS A 56 5.66 -2.21 -12.83
N ARG A 57 4.54 -2.90 -12.65
CA ARG A 57 3.78 -3.51 -13.76
C ARG A 57 3.24 -2.46 -14.72
N ILE A 58 2.62 -1.39 -14.22
CA ILE A 58 2.12 -0.29 -15.07
C ILE A 58 3.27 0.37 -15.84
N ARG A 59 4.41 0.64 -15.18
CA ARG A 59 5.59 1.20 -15.84
C ARG A 59 6.14 0.28 -16.92
N LYS A 60 6.12 -1.03 -16.69
CA LYS A 60 6.53 -2.03 -17.68
C LYS A 60 5.60 -2.03 -18.89
N GLU A 61 4.29 -2.02 -18.68
CA GLU A 61 3.28 -1.96 -19.76
C GLU A 61 3.41 -0.69 -20.62
N ILE A 62 3.68 0.47 -20.00
CA ILE A 62 3.94 1.72 -20.71
C ILE A 62 5.26 1.65 -21.51
N ARG A 63 6.32 1.05 -20.94
CA ARG A 63 7.63 0.96 -21.60
C ARG A 63 7.64 -0.01 -22.77
N GLU A 64 6.86 -1.08 -22.69
CA GLU A 64 6.73 -2.09 -23.74
C GLU A 64 5.81 -1.64 -24.89
N GLY A 65 5.20 -0.45 -24.80
CA GLY A 65 4.47 0.17 -25.91
C GLY A 65 3.12 -0.48 -26.21
N TYR A 66 2.48 -1.12 -25.21
CA TYR A 66 1.14 -1.72 -25.35
C TYR A 66 0.01 -0.70 -25.17
N VAL A 67 0.33 0.61 -25.22
CA VAL A 67 -0.61 1.74 -25.23
C VAL A 67 -0.21 2.68 -26.35
#